data_AF-A0A7K6H500-F1
#
_entry.id   AF-A0A7K6H500-F1
#
_cell.length_a   1.000
_cell.length_b   1.000
_cell.length_c   1.000
_cell.angle_alpha   90.00
_cell.angle_beta   90.00
_cell.angle_gamma   90.00
#
_symmetry.space_group_name_H-M   'P 1'
#
loop_
_entity.id
_entity.type
_entity.pdbx_description
1 polymer ?
#
loop_
_entity_poly.entity_id
_entity_poly.type
_entity_poly.pdbx_seq_one_letter_code
_entity_poly.pdbx_strand_id
1 'polypeptide(L)'
;LPQRLASLATTAQEETWQSRQQLQAQQQEVARLQEELSRARQDGERWAAALQRAQREALEREATRGAEQARQQELIRDMKERLLELLREKDALWQKTEGIDTPVPSPVPRDPGLCVRCHKDFRLLSRRYNCRWALGVMGVALAQRREGSGLTACSSSRLCRGRVCHTCSVDMGKHGRCCLICYQQRHPQAT
;
A
#
# COMPACT_ATOMS: atom_id res chain seq x y z
N LEU A 1 -15.54 94.66 -56.81
CA LEU A 1 -16.62 94.24 -55.88
C LEU A 1 -17.24 92.88 -56.24
N PRO A 2 -17.72 92.60 -57.47
CA PRO A 2 -18.37 91.32 -57.78
C PRO A 2 -17.45 90.09 -57.69
N GLN A 3 -16.19 90.20 -58.10
CA GLN A 3 -15.22 89.08 -58.01
C GLN A 3 -14.93 88.65 -56.57
N ARG A 4 -14.89 89.60 -55.62
CA ARG A 4 -14.67 89.30 -54.19
C ARG A 4 -15.87 88.59 -53.56
N LEU A 5 -17.09 88.91 -53.99
CA LEU A 5 -18.30 88.21 -53.54
C LEU A 5 -18.36 86.79 -54.09
N ALA A 6 -17.98 86.58 -55.35
CA ALA A 6 -17.90 85.25 -55.95
C ALA A 6 -16.88 84.36 -55.23
N SER A 7 -15.69 84.88 -54.92
CA SER A 7 -14.67 84.12 -54.16
C SER A 7 -15.09 83.80 -52.73
N LEU A 8 -15.85 84.68 -52.09
CA LEU A 8 -16.41 84.43 -50.75
C LEU A 8 -17.52 83.36 -50.81
N ALA A 9 -18.33 83.35 -51.87
CA ALA A 9 -19.36 82.34 -52.05
C ALA A 9 -18.77 80.93 -52.30
N THR A 10 -17.70 80.83 -53.09
CA THR A 10 -17.04 79.53 -53.34
C THR A 10 -16.36 78.99 -52.09
N THR A 11 -15.64 79.84 -51.36
CA THR A 11 -15.00 79.43 -50.09
C THR A 11 -16.01 78.99 -49.05
N ALA A 12 -17.12 79.72 -48.88
CA ALA A 12 -18.21 79.30 -48.01
C ALA A 12 -18.84 77.97 -48.44
N GLN A 13 -18.98 77.73 -49.75
CA GLN A 13 -19.50 76.48 -50.28
C GLN A 13 -18.53 75.32 -50.02
N GLU A 14 -17.23 75.50 -50.25
CA GLU A 14 -16.18 74.54 -49.92
C GLU A 14 -16.19 74.20 -48.42
N GLU A 15 -16.25 75.20 -47.55
CA GLU A 15 -16.29 75.02 -46.10
C GLU A 15 -17.52 74.22 -45.66
N THR A 16 -18.70 74.52 -46.22
CA THR A 16 -19.92 73.75 -45.91
C THR A 16 -19.84 72.31 -46.41
N TRP A 17 -19.19 72.07 -47.55
CA TRP A 17 -18.98 70.72 -48.08
C TRP A 17 -17.98 69.93 -47.22
N GLN A 18 -16.86 70.54 -46.85
CA GLN A 18 -15.84 69.95 -45.97
C GLN A 18 -16.44 69.62 -44.59
N SER A 19 -17.21 70.55 -44.01
CA SER A 19 -17.89 70.34 -42.74
C SER A 19 -18.88 69.16 -42.80
N ARG A 20 -19.65 69.03 -43.89
CA ARG A 20 -20.55 67.88 -44.08
C ARG A 20 -19.82 66.55 -44.22
N GLN A 21 -18.71 66.53 -44.97
CA GLN A 21 -17.90 65.31 -45.08
C GLN A 21 -17.32 64.89 -43.74
N GLN A 22 -16.82 65.85 -42.96
CA GLN A 22 -16.30 65.59 -41.62
C GLN A 22 -17.38 65.06 -40.67
N LEU A 23 -18.59 65.61 -40.74
CA LEU A 23 -19.73 65.11 -39.97
C LEU A 23 -20.10 63.67 -40.37
N GLN A 24 -20.10 63.36 -41.67
CA GLN A 24 -20.33 61.98 -42.13
C GLN A 24 -19.26 61.01 -41.66
N ALA A 25 -17.98 61.39 -41.72
CA ALA A 25 -16.89 60.56 -41.20
C ALA A 25 -17.03 60.32 -39.70
N GLN A 26 -17.38 61.34 -38.92
CA GLN A 26 -17.64 61.21 -37.49
C GLN A 26 -18.85 60.30 -37.19
N GLN A 27 -19.93 60.39 -37.99
CA GLN A 27 -21.09 59.49 -37.84
C GLN A 27 -20.73 58.04 -38.11
N GLN A 28 -19.90 57.76 -39.12
CA GLN A 28 -19.41 56.42 -39.41
C GLN A 28 -18.53 55.87 -38.28
N GLU A 29 -17.65 56.70 -37.73
CA GLU A 29 -16.78 56.31 -36.60
C GLU A 29 -17.61 56.00 -35.35
N VAL A 30 -18.61 56.83 -35.03
CA VAL A 30 -19.53 56.58 -33.90
C VAL A 30 -20.28 55.26 -34.11
N ALA A 31 -20.76 54.98 -35.32
CA ALA A 31 -21.42 53.71 -35.62
C ALA A 31 -20.48 52.52 -35.43
N ARG A 32 -19.21 52.62 -35.87
CA ARG A 32 -18.20 51.56 -35.68
C ARG A 32 -17.93 51.32 -34.19
N LEU A 33 -17.72 52.37 -33.42
CA LEU A 33 -17.46 52.28 -31.98
C LEU A 33 -18.67 51.75 -31.20
N GLN A 34 -19.89 52.08 -31.61
CA GLN A 34 -21.10 51.52 -31.00
C GLN A 34 -21.18 50.00 -31.22
N GLU A 35 -20.84 49.52 -32.40
CA GLU A 35 -20.78 48.09 -32.72
C GLU A 35 -19.66 47.38 -31.94
N GLU A 36 -18.48 47.98 -31.83
CA GLU A 36 -17.38 47.44 -31.02
C GLU A 36 -17.76 47.34 -29.54
N LEU A 37 -18.43 48.38 -29.00
CA LEU A 37 -18.91 48.38 -27.63
C LEU A 37 -20.01 47.33 -27.40
N SER A 38 -20.92 47.15 -28.37
CA SER A 38 -21.98 46.14 -28.27
C SER A 38 -21.39 44.73 -28.21
N ARG A 39 -20.38 44.43 -29.03
CA ARG A 39 -19.63 43.17 -29.01
C ARG A 39 -18.89 42.97 -27.70
N ALA A 40 -18.15 43.97 -27.25
CA ALA A 40 -17.42 43.91 -25.98
C ALA A 40 -18.35 43.64 -24.78
N ARG A 41 -19.55 44.25 -24.78
CA ARG A 41 -20.57 43.99 -23.74
C ARG A 41 -21.07 42.55 -23.79
N GLN A 42 -21.41 42.04 -24.98
CA GLN A 42 -21.86 40.65 -25.14
C GLN A 42 -20.78 39.65 -24.71
N ASP A 43 -19.52 39.92 -25.05
CA ASP A 43 -18.40 39.10 -24.61
C ASP A 43 -18.25 39.14 -23.09
N GLY A 44 -18.37 40.32 -22.48
CA GLY A 44 -18.40 40.47 -21.02
C GLY A 44 -19.51 39.63 -20.36
N GLU A 45 -20.73 39.66 -20.88
CA GLU A 45 -21.85 38.84 -20.40
C GLU A 45 -21.58 37.34 -20.56
N ARG A 46 -21.00 36.94 -21.70
CA ARG A 46 -20.62 35.54 -21.96
C ARG A 46 -19.57 35.06 -20.96
N TRP A 47 -18.53 35.86 -20.70
CA TRP A 47 -17.49 35.53 -19.73
C TRP A 47 -18.02 35.51 -18.30
N ALA A 48 -18.90 36.44 -17.93
CA ALA A 48 -19.55 36.43 -16.63
C ALA A 48 -20.37 35.15 -16.41
N ALA A 49 -21.16 34.75 -17.40
CA ALA A 49 -21.94 33.51 -17.34
C ALA A 49 -21.04 32.26 -17.30
N ALA A 50 -19.95 32.26 -18.08
CA ALA A 50 -18.97 31.17 -18.07
C ALA A 50 -18.26 31.04 -16.71
N LEU A 51 -17.85 32.16 -16.12
CA LEU A 51 -17.21 32.20 -14.81
C LEU A 51 -18.15 31.67 -13.73
N GLN A 52 -19.42 32.11 -13.72
CA GLN A 52 -20.40 31.61 -12.76
C GLN A 52 -20.64 30.11 -12.88
N ARG A 53 -20.68 29.56 -14.11
CA ARG A 53 -20.76 28.11 -14.33
C ARG A 53 -19.53 27.39 -13.80
N ALA A 54 -18.33 27.88 -14.15
CA ALA A 54 -17.07 27.30 -13.70
C ALA A 54 -16.94 27.30 -12.17
N GLN A 55 -17.39 28.37 -11.50
CA GLN A 55 -17.43 28.45 -10.04
C GLN A 55 -18.36 27.40 -9.42
N ARG A 56 -19.57 27.24 -9.96
CA ARG A 56 -20.50 26.20 -9.48
C ARG A 56 -19.92 24.79 -9.66
N GLU A 57 -19.41 24.50 -10.85
CA GLU A 57 -18.75 23.21 -11.11
C GLU A 57 -17.54 22.97 -10.20
N ALA A 58 -16.77 24.01 -9.89
CA ALA A 58 -15.64 23.90 -8.98
C ALA A 58 -16.11 23.54 -7.56
N LEU A 59 -17.13 24.23 -7.05
CA LEU A 59 -17.72 23.94 -5.73
C LEU A 59 -18.31 22.51 -5.67
N GLU A 60 -19.00 22.06 -6.72
CA GLU A 60 -19.51 20.69 -6.79
C GLU A 60 -18.38 19.65 -6.82
N ARG A 61 -17.30 19.92 -7.57
CA ARG A 61 -16.09 19.08 -7.59
C ARG A 61 -15.41 19.03 -6.22
N GLU A 62 -15.35 20.15 -5.51
CA GLU A 62 -14.80 20.21 -4.16
C GLU A 62 -15.67 19.45 -3.16
N ALA A 63 -17.00 19.61 -3.22
CA ALA A 63 -17.93 18.89 -2.37
C ALA A 63 -17.86 17.37 -2.60
N THR A 64 -17.79 16.92 -3.86
CA THR A 64 -17.66 15.49 -4.19
C THR A 64 -16.32 14.90 -3.73
N ARG A 65 -15.22 15.63 -3.91
CA ARG A 65 -13.89 15.24 -3.39
C ARG A 65 -13.88 15.18 -1.86
N GLY A 66 -14.48 16.17 -1.19
CA GLY A 66 -14.62 16.21 0.26
C GLY A 66 -15.44 15.04 0.80
N ALA A 67 -16.54 14.69 0.13
CA ALA A 67 -17.37 13.54 0.50
C ALA A 67 -16.62 12.20 0.34
N GLU A 68 -15.85 12.03 -0.73
CA GLU A 68 -15.00 10.85 -0.91
C GLU A 68 -13.91 10.77 0.16
N GLN A 69 -13.25 11.89 0.46
CA GLN A 69 -12.25 11.94 1.52
C GLN A 69 -12.84 11.59 2.89
N ALA A 70 -14.05 12.06 3.20
CA ALA A 70 -14.75 11.71 4.43
C ALA A 70 -15.06 10.21 4.52
N ARG A 71 -15.53 9.59 3.42
CA ARG A 71 -15.75 8.12 3.35
C ARG A 71 -14.46 7.34 3.61
N GLN A 72 -13.35 7.78 3.02
CA GLN A 72 -12.05 7.13 3.22
C GLN A 72 -11.57 7.26 4.68
N GLN A 73 -11.75 8.43 5.29
CA GLN A 73 -11.39 8.66 6.69
C GLN A 73 -12.21 7.79 7.64
N GLU A 74 -13.51 7.65 7.38
CA GLU A 74 -14.40 6.77 8.12
C GLU A 74 -13.97 5.31 8.00
N LEU A 75 -13.73 4.81 6.78
CA LEU A 75 -13.24 3.45 6.57
C LEU A 75 -11.92 3.18 7.30
N ILE A 76 -10.98 4.13 7.27
CA ILE A 76 -9.71 4.00 7.99
C ILE A 76 -9.94 3.95 9.50
N ARG A 77 -10.85 4.79 10.03
CA ARG A 77 -11.21 4.78 11.45
C ARG A 77 -11.79 3.42 11.84
N ASP A 78 -12.78 2.95 11.10
CA ASP A 78 -13.47 1.68 11.38
C ASP A 78 -12.51 0.48 11.27
N MET A 79 -11.60 0.48 10.28
CA MET A 79 -10.55 -0.55 10.17
C MET A 79 -9.59 -0.53 11.36
N LYS A 80 -9.21 0.65 11.86
CA LYS A 80 -8.34 0.78 13.05
C LYS A 80 -9.06 0.28 14.30
N GLU A 81 -10.32 0.62 14.48
CA GLU A 81 -11.14 0.14 15.59
C GLU A 81 -11.25 -1.39 15.56
N ARG A 82 -11.58 -1.96 14.40
CA ARG A 82 -11.65 -3.42 14.24
C ARG A 82 -10.32 -4.11 14.50
N LEU A 83 -9.21 -3.53 14.07
CA LEU A 83 -7.87 -4.07 14.34
C LEU A 83 -7.58 -4.08 15.85
N LEU A 84 -7.93 -3.02 16.57
CA LEU A 84 -7.75 -2.95 18.02
C LEU A 84 -8.62 -3.98 18.75
N GLU A 85 -9.87 -4.20 18.32
CA GLU A 85 -10.72 -5.27 18.83
C GLU A 85 -10.06 -6.64 18.65
N LEU A 86 -9.64 -6.96 17.42
CA LEU A 86 -9.00 -8.24 17.10
C LEU A 86 -7.70 -8.46 17.89
N LEU A 87 -6.91 -7.40 18.13
CA LEU A 87 -5.72 -7.49 18.95
C LEU A 87 -6.06 -7.83 20.40
N ARG A 88 -7.09 -7.21 20.98
CA ARG A 88 -7.57 -7.51 22.34
C ARG A 88 -8.09 -8.94 22.45
N GLU A 89 -8.88 -9.39 21.47
CA GLU A 89 -9.37 -10.78 21.41
C GLU A 89 -8.21 -11.77 21.33
N LYS A 90 -7.23 -11.50 20.45
CA LYS A 90 -6.02 -12.31 20.30
C LYS A 90 -5.20 -12.36 21.59
N ASP A 91 -5.05 -11.24 22.30
CA ASP A 91 -4.33 -11.20 23.59
C ASP A 91 -5.09 -11.97 24.69
N ALA A 92 -6.42 -11.88 24.74
CA ALA A 92 -7.23 -12.65 25.67
C ALA A 92 -7.13 -14.16 25.43
N LEU A 93 -7.08 -14.59 24.16
CA LEU A 93 -6.84 -15.98 23.79
C LEU A 93 -5.41 -16.41 24.18
N TRP A 94 -4.41 -15.59 23.91
CA TRP A 94 -3.03 -15.86 24.31
C TRP A 94 -2.89 -16.09 25.82
N GLN A 95 -3.46 -15.20 26.64
CA GLN A 95 -3.46 -15.33 28.10
C GLN A 95 -4.11 -16.64 28.58
N LYS A 96 -5.22 -17.04 27.97
CA LYS A 96 -5.89 -18.32 28.29
C LYS A 96 -5.02 -19.52 27.94
N THR A 97 -4.19 -19.42 26.90
CA THR A 97 -3.37 -20.54 26.42
C THR A 97 -2.06 -20.67 27.20
N GLU A 98 -1.41 -19.55 27.57
CA GLU A 98 -0.21 -19.59 28.41
C GLU A 98 -0.47 -20.14 29.82
N GLY A 99 -1.67 -19.93 30.38
CA GLY A 99 -2.06 -20.56 31.65
C GLY A 99 -2.17 -22.09 31.58
N ILE A 100 -2.37 -22.65 30.38
CA ILE A 100 -2.50 -24.10 30.15
C ILE A 100 -1.12 -24.76 29.98
N ASP A 101 -0.14 -24.04 29.43
CA ASP A 101 1.20 -24.56 29.13
C ASP A 101 2.19 -24.48 30.31
N THR A 102 1.74 -24.11 31.52
CA THR A 102 2.58 -24.14 32.73
C THR A 102 3.17 -25.56 32.88
N PRO A 103 4.48 -25.78 32.61
CA PRO A 103 5.01 -27.14 32.62
C PRO A 103 5.06 -27.57 34.07
N VAL A 104 4.28 -28.60 34.41
CA VAL A 104 4.49 -29.38 35.63
C VAL A 104 5.99 -29.70 35.69
N PRO A 105 6.71 -29.38 36.78
CA PRO A 105 8.13 -29.70 36.89
C PRO A 105 8.29 -31.22 36.83
N SER A 106 8.68 -31.74 35.67
CA SER A 106 8.98 -33.16 35.52
C SER A 106 10.31 -33.45 36.22
N PRO A 107 10.36 -34.38 37.19
CA PRO A 107 11.52 -34.61 38.05
C PRO A 107 12.67 -35.37 37.37
N VAL A 108 12.67 -35.51 36.05
CA VAL A 108 13.66 -36.33 35.35
C VAL A 108 14.93 -35.53 35.07
N PRO A 109 16.09 -35.92 35.61
CA PRO A 109 17.37 -35.34 35.22
C PRO A 109 17.58 -35.64 33.73
N ARG A 110 17.44 -34.62 32.89
CA ARG A 110 17.95 -34.70 31.52
C ARG A 110 19.44 -34.79 31.69
N ASP A 111 20.06 -35.88 31.27
CA ASP A 111 21.52 -36.02 31.30
C ASP A 111 22.11 -35.62 29.93
N PRO A 112 22.48 -34.34 29.73
CA PRO A 112 22.98 -33.80 28.48
C PRO A 112 24.35 -34.34 28.00
N GLY A 113 25.03 -35.20 28.77
CA GLY A 113 26.46 -35.48 28.61
C GLY A 113 26.87 -36.52 27.56
N LEU A 114 25.95 -37.34 27.06
CA LEU A 114 26.29 -38.55 26.29
C LEU A 114 25.96 -38.45 24.79
N CYS A 115 26.78 -39.10 23.96
CA CYS A 115 26.45 -39.38 22.57
C CYS A 115 25.29 -40.38 22.50
N VAL A 116 24.18 -40.02 21.87
CA VAL A 116 22.98 -40.89 21.79
C VAL A 116 23.15 -42.17 20.95
N ARG A 117 24.33 -42.36 20.34
CA ARG A 117 24.61 -43.55 19.52
C ARG A 117 25.60 -44.51 20.16
N CYS A 118 26.74 -44.01 20.61
CA CYS A 118 27.77 -44.84 21.24
C CYS A 118 27.74 -44.74 22.78
N HIS A 119 26.83 -43.94 23.34
CA HIS A 119 26.66 -43.69 24.77
C HIS A 119 27.92 -43.22 25.50
N LYS A 120 28.96 -42.80 24.76
CA LYS A 120 30.18 -42.22 25.33
C LYS A 120 29.94 -40.77 25.74
N ASP A 121 30.51 -40.39 26.88
CA ASP A 121 30.56 -39.00 27.33
C ASP A 121 31.25 -38.10 26.31
N PHE A 122 30.69 -36.91 26.13
CA PHE A 122 31.37 -35.84 25.42
C PHE A 122 32.51 -35.29 26.29
N ARG A 123 33.71 -35.86 26.16
CA ARG A 123 34.95 -35.31 26.73
C ARG A 123 35.13 -33.83 26.36
N LEU A 124 35.87 -33.06 27.15
CA LEU A 124 36.04 -31.60 27.01
C LEU A 124 36.32 -31.12 25.57
N LEU A 125 37.11 -31.89 24.80
CA LEU A 125 37.51 -31.55 23.43
C LEU A 125 36.63 -32.19 22.34
N SER A 126 35.59 -32.92 22.71
CA SER A 126 34.70 -33.60 21.76
C SER A 126 33.74 -32.62 21.13
N ARG A 127 33.83 -32.42 19.80
CA ARG A 127 32.83 -31.65 19.05
C ARG A 127 31.47 -32.33 19.15
N ARG A 128 30.46 -31.57 19.57
CA ARG A 128 29.08 -32.02 19.77
C ARG A 128 28.22 -31.56 18.61
N TYR A 129 27.48 -32.48 17.99
CA TYR A 129 26.58 -32.15 16.90
C TYR A 129 25.14 -32.42 17.31
N ASN A 130 24.26 -31.45 17.11
CA ASN A 130 22.83 -31.64 17.29
C ASN A 130 22.28 -32.52 16.16
N CYS A 131 21.33 -33.40 16.51
CA CYS A 131 20.52 -34.11 15.51
C CYS A 131 19.88 -33.10 14.55
N ARG A 132 19.75 -33.44 13.26
CA ARG A 132 19.20 -32.55 12.21
C ARG A 132 17.75 -32.14 12.51
N TRP A 133 17.01 -32.97 13.24
CA TRP A 133 15.66 -32.68 13.73
C TRP A 133 15.63 -31.84 15.02
N ALA A 134 16.78 -31.38 15.51
CA ALA A 134 16.87 -30.41 16.60
C ALA A 134 16.79 -28.96 16.11
N LEU A 135 17.20 -28.71 14.86
CA LEU A 135 17.13 -27.40 14.22
C LEU A 135 15.98 -27.45 13.21
N GLY A 136 14.78 -27.09 13.69
CA GLY A 136 13.63 -26.85 12.84
C GLY A 136 13.96 -25.73 11.86
N VAL A 137 14.27 -26.09 10.60
CA VAL A 137 14.19 -25.13 9.51
C VAL A 137 12.69 -24.96 9.26
N MET A 138 12.12 -23.88 9.80
CA MET A 138 10.84 -23.34 9.34
C MET A 138 11.04 -22.83 7.92
N GLY A 139 11.11 -23.77 6.97
CA GLY A 139 11.16 -23.52 5.54
C GLY A 139 9.84 -23.97 4.95
N VAL A 140 8.90 -23.02 4.86
CA VAL A 140 7.77 -22.93 3.92
C VAL A 140 7.34 -24.27 3.30
N ALA A 141 6.42 -24.98 3.95
CA ALA A 141 5.64 -26.02 3.31
C ALA A 141 4.18 -25.57 3.23
N LEU A 142 3.85 -24.91 2.12
CA LEU A 142 2.50 -24.98 1.55
C LEU A 142 2.23 -26.47 1.26
N ALA A 143 1.36 -27.11 2.02
CA ALA A 143 0.75 -28.37 1.59
C ALA A 143 -0.58 -28.61 2.31
N GLN A 144 -1.61 -28.79 1.49
CA GLN A 144 -2.99 -29.06 1.83
C GLN A 144 -3.19 -30.15 2.89
N ARG A 145 -4.22 -29.95 3.73
CA ARG A 145 -4.98 -31.05 4.35
C ARG A 145 -5.54 -31.94 3.23
N ARG A 146 -5.13 -33.21 3.22
CA ARG A 146 -5.99 -34.31 2.76
C ARG A 146 -6.10 -35.32 3.89
N GLU A 147 -7.35 -35.59 4.24
CA GLU A 147 -7.79 -36.54 5.25
C GLU A 147 -7.48 -37.98 4.82
N GLY A 148 -7.24 -38.84 5.80
CA GLY A 148 -7.26 -40.29 5.64
C GLY A 148 -5.89 -40.91 5.41
N SER A 149 -5.17 -41.21 6.50
CA SER A 149 -4.35 -42.43 6.71
C SER A 149 -3.64 -42.36 8.06
N GLY A 150 -3.82 -43.40 8.87
CA GLY A 150 -3.17 -43.74 10.14
C GLY A 150 -2.29 -42.67 10.81
N LEU A 151 -2.76 -42.17 11.95
CA LEU A 151 -1.94 -41.50 12.96
C LEU A 151 -0.79 -42.42 13.40
N THR A 152 0.35 -42.39 12.72
CA THR A 152 1.61 -42.79 13.34
C THR A 152 1.98 -41.68 14.32
N ALA A 153 1.83 -41.99 15.59
CA ALA A 153 2.09 -41.11 16.72
C ALA A 153 3.54 -40.60 16.71
N CYS A 154 3.78 -39.47 16.07
CA CYS A 154 4.87 -38.55 16.38
C CYS A 154 4.36 -37.13 16.22
N SER A 155 3.61 -36.71 17.25
CA SER A 155 3.20 -35.34 17.52
C SER A 155 4.32 -34.33 17.25
N SER A 156 3.92 -33.23 16.63
CA SER A 156 4.64 -32.02 16.21
C SER A 156 5.46 -31.25 17.27
N SER A 157 6.02 -31.91 18.30
CA SER A 157 6.58 -31.19 19.46
C SER A 157 7.76 -31.86 20.18
N ARG A 158 8.46 -32.83 19.56
CA ARG A 158 9.74 -33.32 20.11
C ARG A 158 10.87 -33.13 19.10
N LEU A 159 11.40 -31.91 19.04
CA LEU A 159 12.73 -31.68 18.48
C LEU A 159 13.70 -32.66 19.15
N CYS A 160 14.37 -33.50 18.36
CA CYS A 160 15.31 -34.49 18.89
C CYS A 160 16.47 -33.74 19.55
N ARG A 161 16.49 -33.65 20.89
CA ARG A 161 17.57 -33.01 21.65
C ARG A 161 18.84 -33.89 21.76
N GLY A 162 18.88 -34.98 21.00
CA GLY A 162 20.02 -35.89 20.97
C GLY A 162 21.24 -35.24 20.34
N ARG A 163 22.39 -35.41 20.99
CA ARG A 163 23.69 -35.03 20.45
C ARG A 163 24.45 -36.27 20.00
N VAL A 164 25.15 -36.16 18.88
CA VAL A 164 26.06 -37.19 18.37
C VAL A 164 27.50 -36.67 18.38
N CYS A 165 28.46 -37.56 18.62
CA CYS A 165 29.88 -37.21 18.52
C CYS A 165 30.31 -37.06 17.06
N HIS A 166 31.47 -36.43 16.84
CA HIS A 166 32.03 -36.25 15.51
C HIS A 166 32.16 -37.58 14.74
N THR A 167 32.75 -38.61 15.35
CA THR A 167 32.91 -39.94 14.74
C THR A 167 31.55 -40.51 14.29
N CYS A 168 30.57 -40.54 15.19
CA CYS A 168 29.22 -41.03 14.86
C CYS A 168 28.50 -40.17 13.81
N SER A 169 28.84 -38.88 13.72
CA SER A 169 28.31 -37.98 12.69
C SER A 169 28.92 -38.24 11.32
N VAL A 170 30.20 -38.62 11.25
CA VAL A 170 30.97 -38.81 10.01
C VAL A 170 30.77 -40.22 9.44
N ASP A 171 30.68 -41.24 10.30
CA ASP A 171 30.37 -42.62 9.89
C ASP A 171 29.01 -42.74 9.18
N MET A 172 28.08 -41.81 9.45
CA MET A 172 26.78 -41.72 8.75
C MET A 172 26.86 -40.99 7.42
N GLY A 173 28.04 -40.90 6.80
CA GLY A 173 28.45 -40.00 5.70
C GLY A 173 27.58 -39.92 4.44
N LYS A 174 26.43 -40.57 4.37
CA LYS A 174 25.41 -40.44 3.31
C LYS A 174 24.02 -39.98 3.79
N HIS A 175 23.75 -39.97 5.09
CA HIS A 175 22.39 -39.77 5.66
C HIS A 175 22.24 -38.49 6.52
N GLY A 176 23.28 -37.67 6.61
CA GLY A 176 23.29 -36.44 7.41
C GLY A 176 23.31 -36.69 8.92
N ARG A 177 23.38 -35.61 9.71
CA ARG A 177 23.50 -35.63 11.19
C ARG A 177 22.23 -36.12 11.89
N CYS A 178 21.81 -37.37 11.69
CA CYS A 178 20.62 -37.96 12.32
C CYS A 178 21.01 -39.01 13.36
N CYS A 179 20.32 -39.08 14.51
CA CYS A 179 20.53 -40.16 15.48
C CYS A 179 19.88 -41.47 14.99
N LEU A 180 20.33 -42.63 15.51
CA LEU A 180 19.86 -43.95 15.08
C LEU A 180 18.34 -44.11 15.22
N ILE A 181 17.77 -43.62 16.32
CA ILE A 181 16.34 -43.65 16.60
C ILE A 181 15.55 -42.89 15.52
N CYS A 182 15.96 -41.65 15.20
CA CYS A 182 15.32 -40.85 14.16
C CYS A 182 15.55 -41.42 12.74
N TYR A 183 16.65 -42.15 12.53
CA TYR A 183 16.91 -42.84 11.27
C TYR A 183 15.97 -44.05 11.07
N GLN A 184 15.89 -44.93 12.07
CA GLN A 184 15.03 -46.13 12.05
C GLN A 184 13.54 -45.79 11.93
N GLN A 185 13.08 -44.74 12.63
CA GLN A 185 11.69 -44.28 12.52
C GLN A 185 11.31 -43.82 11.11
N ARG A 186 12.26 -43.30 10.34
CA ARG A 186 12.02 -42.83 8.96
C ARG A 186 12.18 -43.93 7.92
N HIS A 187 12.99 -44.93 8.22
CA HIS A 187 13.28 -46.06 7.34
C HIS A 187 13.02 -47.38 8.06
N PRO A 188 11.75 -47.77 8.27
CA PRO A 188 11.40 -49.00 8.97
C PRO A 188 11.75 -50.29 8.19
N GLN A 189 12.26 -50.17 6.96
CA GLN A 189 12.57 -51.28 6.02
C GLN A 189 14.08 -51.50 5.82
N ALA A 190 14.94 -50.94 6.67
CA ALA A 190 16.40 -51.16 6.62
C ALA A 190 16.90 -51.84 7.90
N THR A 191 16.65 -53.14 7.99
CA THR A 191 17.40 -54.08 8.85
C THR A 191 18.58 -54.64 8.08
#